data_AF-A0A537HTF1-F1
#
_entry.id   AF-A0A537HTF1-F1
#
_cell.length_a   1.000
_cell.length_b   1.000
_cell.length_c   1.000
_cell.angle_alpha   90.00
_cell.angle_beta   90.00
_cell.angle_gamma   90.00
#
_symmetry.space_group_name_H-M   'P 1'
#
loop_
_entity.id
_entity.type
_entity.pdbx_description
1 polymer ?
#
loop_
_entity_poly.entity_id
_entity_poly.type
_entity_poly.pdbx_seq_one_letter_code
_entity_poly.pdbx_strand_id
1 'polypeptide(L)'
;MTRLLHDSRYEIKPGRKVVLDDYDPNDTSGFEGKDQDQDEKEESKKLNEKLRQLQEKLYAEHKKKVLVVFQAMDTGGKDGVIHRVFQGVNPQGVRVAHFGVPTPEEKTMTRYH
;
A
#
# COMPACT_ATOMS: atom_id res chain seq x y z
N MET A 1 20.08 15.29 -4.46
CA MET A 1 20.03 14.47 -3.23
C MET A 1 18.65 13.83 -3.13
N THR A 2 18.44 12.71 -3.80
CA THR A 2 17.15 11.98 -3.74
C THR A 2 17.19 11.10 -2.48
N ARG A 3 16.53 11.55 -1.40
CA ARG A 3 16.33 10.75 -0.18
C ARG A 3 15.58 9.49 -0.63
N LEU A 4 16.27 8.35 -0.64
CA LEU A 4 15.63 7.06 -0.85
C LEU A 4 14.59 6.91 0.26
N LEU A 5 13.33 6.72 -0.15
CA LEU A 5 12.17 6.45 0.70
C LEU A 5 12.29 5.04 1.30
N HIS A 6 13.36 4.77 2.04
CA HIS A 6 13.42 3.68 2.99
C HIS A 6 13.35 4.31 4.36
N ASP A 7 12.15 4.79 4.67
CA ASP A 7 11.86 5.17 6.03
C ASP A 7 11.57 3.90 6.84
N SER A 8 12.63 3.34 7.44
CA SER A 8 12.53 2.12 8.26
C SER A 8 11.65 2.31 9.50
N ARG A 9 11.17 3.53 9.77
CA ARG A 9 10.29 3.87 10.89
C ARG A 9 9.05 2.97 10.96
N TYR A 10 8.48 2.60 9.81
CA TYR A 10 7.27 1.78 9.74
C TYR A 10 7.54 0.29 9.45
N GLU A 11 8.80 -0.11 9.24
CA GLU A 11 9.13 -1.51 8.93
C GLU A 11 9.15 -2.38 10.19
N ILE A 12 8.31 -3.43 10.19
CA ILE A 12 8.35 -4.47 11.22
C ILE A 12 9.36 -5.54 10.83
N LYS A 13 10.49 -5.60 11.55
CA LYS A 13 11.53 -6.61 11.32
C LYS A 13 11.05 -8.01 11.71
N PRO A 14 11.41 -9.06 10.95
CA PRO A 14 11.11 -10.44 11.31
C PRO A 14 11.56 -10.79 12.73
N GLY A 15 10.71 -11.49 13.49
CA GLY A 15 11.00 -11.90 14.87
C GLY A 15 10.84 -10.80 15.93
N ARG A 16 10.54 -9.55 15.54
CA ARG A 16 10.20 -8.49 16.51
C ARG A 16 8.79 -8.72 17.05
N LYS A 17 8.64 -8.71 18.38
CA LYS A 17 7.32 -8.65 19.02
C LYS A 17 6.71 -7.27 18.74
N VAL A 18 5.52 -7.26 18.15
CA VAL A 18 4.77 -6.04 17.85
C VAL A 18 3.82 -5.75 19.01
N VAL A 19 3.84 -4.51 19.49
CA VAL A 19 2.84 -3.95 20.41
C VAL A 19 2.18 -2.81 19.65
N LEU A 20 0.87 -2.90 19.40
CA LEU A 20 0.17 -1.91 18.57
C LEU A 20 0.12 -0.53 19.23
N ASP A 21 0.12 -0.48 20.56
CA ASP A 21 0.13 0.77 21.33
C ASP A 21 1.40 1.62 21.11
N ASP A 22 2.47 1.02 20.57
CA ASP A 22 3.71 1.73 20.21
C ASP A 22 3.56 2.55 18.91
N TYR A 23 2.43 2.42 18.19
CA TYR A 23 2.18 3.07 16.90
C TYR A 23 1.02 4.07 17.03
N ASP A 24 1.33 5.36 17.06
CA ASP A 24 0.32 6.42 17.08
C ASP A 24 -0.42 6.51 15.72
N PRO A 25 -1.75 6.32 15.68
CA PRO A 25 -2.53 6.46 14.46
C PRO A 25 -2.49 7.86 13.83
N ASN A 26 -2.11 8.89 14.62
CA ASN A 26 -1.99 10.28 14.16
C ASN A 26 -0.55 10.68 13.83
N ASP A 27 0.40 9.72 13.80
CA ASP A 27 1.78 10.02 13.45
C ASP A 27 1.89 10.58 12.03
N THR A 28 2.36 11.82 11.93
CA THR A 28 2.69 12.50 10.66
C THR A 28 4.18 12.79 10.53
N SER A 29 5.02 12.26 11.44
CA SER A 29 6.47 12.52 11.48
C SER A 29 7.25 11.99 10.27
N GLY A 30 6.62 11.13 9.45
CA GLY A 30 7.11 10.74 8.13
C GLY A 30 7.12 11.88 7.11
N PHE A 31 6.49 13.03 7.41
CA PHE A 31 6.33 14.16 6.50
C PHE A 31 6.71 15.51 7.16
N GLU A 32 7.91 16.01 6.85
CA GLU A 32 8.51 17.22 7.46
C GLU A 32 8.29 18.48 6.60
N GLY A 33 7.05 18.75 6.17
CA GLY A 33 6.67 19.91 5.36
C GLY A 33 6.40 21.19 6.19
N LYS A 34 6.60 22.37 5.58
CA LYS A 34 6.26 23.67 6.22
C LYS A 34 4.77 23.99 6.07
N ASP A 35 4.21 23.61 4.93
CA ASP A 35 2.78 23.54 4.67
C ASP A 35 2.48 22.07 4.37
N GLN A 36 2.24 21.30 5.44
CA GLN A 36 2.16 19.84 5.38
C GLN A 36 1.14 19.37 4.34
N ASP A 37 0.00 20.07 4.22
CA ASP A 37 -1.08 19.70 3.30
C ASP A 37 -0.71 19.91 1.83
N GLN A 38 -0.04 21.01 1.50
CA GLN A 38 0.37 21.28 0.12
C GLN A 38 1.55 20.40 -0.28
N ASP A 39 2.56 20.32 0.59
CA ASP A 39 3.77 19.54 0.37
C ASP A 39 3.39 18.04 0.18
N GLU A 40 2.45 17.50 0.98
CA GLU A 40 2.01 16.10 0.88
C GLU A 40 1.35 15.81 -0.47
N LYS A 41 0.47 16.72 -0.93
CA LYS A 41 -0.22 16.57 -2.21
C LYS A 41 0.76 16.58 -3.38
N GLU A 42 1.78 17.43 -3.33
CA GLU A 42 2.79 17.50 -4.38
C GLU A 42 3.67 16.24 -4.41
N GLU A 43 4.13 15.76 -3.25
CA GLU A 43 4.91 14.53 -3.17
C GLU A 43 4.08 13.31 -3.58
N SER A 44 2.83 13.22 -3.14
CA SER A 44 1.90 12.16 -3.55
C SER A 44 1.72 12.10 -5.07
N LYS A 45 1.57 13.24 -5.74
CA LYS A 45 1.51 13.31 -7.21
C LYS A 45 2.80 12.81 -7.87
N LYS A 46 3.97 13.21 -7.37
CA LYS A 46 5.28 12.74 -7.89
C LYS A 46 5.42 11.22 -7.74
N LEU A 47 5.00 10.67 -6.60
CA LEU A 47 5.04 9.24 -6.34
C LEU A 47 4.07 8.45 -7.22
N ASN A 48 2.85 8.95 -7.42
CA ASN A 48 1.88 8.34 -8.33
C ASN A 48 2.39 8.30 -9.77
N GLU A 49 3.01 9.38 -10.26
CA GLU A 49 3.61 9.40 -11.59
C GLU A 49 4.76 8.37 -11.71
N LYS A 50 5.60 8.27 -10.68
CA LYS A 50 6.66 7.26 -10.63
C LYS A 50 6.11 5.84 -10.58
N LEU A 51 5.04 5.61 -9.81
CA LEU A 51 4.35 4.32 -9.73
C LEU A 51 3.81 3.90 -11.10
N ARG A 52 3.19 4.83 -11.84
CA ARG A 52 2.71 4.59 -13.20
C ARG A 52 3.82 4.09 -14.13
N GLN A 53 4.94 4.82 -14.18
CA GLN A 53 6.09 4.44 -15.02
C GLN A 53 6.70 3.09 -14.62
N LEU A 54 6.76 2.79 -13.33
CA LEU A 54 7.26 1.49 -12.83
C LEU A 54 6.30 0.36 -13.17
N GLN A 55 4.99 0.60 -13.10
CA GLN A 55 3.97 -0.39 -13.45
C GLN A 55 4.01 -0.71 -14.94
N GLU A 56 4.15 0.29 -15.82
CA GLU A 56 4.32 0.08 -17.26
C GLU A 56 5.55 -0.79 -17.57
N LYS A 57 6.68 -0.51 -16.91
CA LYS A 57 7.91 -1.32 -17.04
C LYS A 57 7.71 -2.75 -16.54
N LEU A 58 7.08 -2.92 -15.38
CA LEU A 58 6.79 -4.23 -14.79
C LEU A 58 5.89 -5.05 -15.72
N TYR A 59 4.87 -4.42 -16.29
CA TYR A 59 3.95 -5.04 -17.24
C TYR A 59 4.69 -5.47 -18.51
N ALA A 60 5.46 -4.58 -19.13
CA ALA A 60 6.22 -4.89 -20.34
C ALA A 60 7.31 -5.97 -20.14
N GLU A 61 7.91 -6.05 -18.94
CA GLU A 61 8.94 -7.04 -18.65
C GLU A 61 8.38 -8.47 -18.59
N HIS A 62 7.14 -8.66 -18.11
CA HIS A 62 6.48 -9.97 -17.90
C HIS A 62 7.26 -11.00 -17.07
N LYS A 63 8.30 -10.59 -16.33
CA LYS A 63 9.16 -11.49 -15.53
C LYS A 63 8.86 -11.51 -14.04
N LYS A 64 8.35 -10.40 -13.50
CA LYS A 64 8.17 -10.20 -12.07
C LYS A 64 6.69 -9.98 -11.74
N LYS A 65 6.32 -10.34 -10.52
CA LYS A 65 4.99 -10.10 -9.96
C LYS A 65 5.15 -9.36 -8.64
N VAL A 66 4.25 -8.43 -8.37
CA VAL A 66 4.18 -7.67 -7.11
C VAL A 66 2.81 -7.93 -6.49
N LEU A 67 2.80 -8.28 -5.21
CA LEU A 67 1.59 -8.41 -4.41
C LEU A 67 1.64 -7.35 -3.31
N VAL A 68 0.59 -6.52 -3.26
CA VAL A 68 0.40 -5.52 -2.20
C VAL A 68 -0.82 -5.96 -1.40
N VAL A 69 -0.65 -6.08 -0.08
CA VAL A 69 -1.71 -6.52 0.83
C VAL A 69 -2.13 -5.33 1.70
N PHE A 70 -3.41 -4.98 1.65
CA PHE A 70 -4.02 -3.98 2.52
C PHE A 70 -4.86 -4.68 3.58
N GLN A 71 -4.52 -4.46 4.85
CA GLN A 71 -5.27 -4.95 6.01
C GLN A 71 -5.54 -3.78 6.94
N ALA A 72 -6.80 -3.58 7.29
CA ALA A 72 -7.26 -2.55 8.21
C ALA A 72 -8.54 -3.02 8.89
N MET A 73 -8.87 -2.43 10.04
CA MET A 73 -10.17 -2.60 10.68
C MET A 73 -11.31 -2.15 9.75
N ASP A 74 -12.53 -2.60 10.01
CA ASP A 74 -13.72 -2.04 9.35
C ASP A 74 -13.71 -0.53 9.47
N THR A 75 -14.05 0.16 8.37
CA THR A 75 -13.95 1.62 8.18
C THR A 75 -12.54 2.24 8.31
N GLY A 76 -11.48 1.44 8.44
CA GLY A 76 -10.08 1.87 8.48
C GLY A 76 -9.51 2.41 7.16
N GLY A 77 -10.35 2.78 6.20
CA GLY A 77 -9.96 3.53 5.00
C GLY A 77 -9.28 2.73 3.88
N LYS A 78 -9.24 1.39 3.94
CA LYS A 78 -8.54 0.54 2.94
C LYS A 78 -8.94 0.86 1.50
N ASP A 79 -10.23 1.04 1.24
CA ASP A 79 -10.76 1.24 -0.12
C ASP A 79 -10.37 2.64 -0.65
N GLY A 80 -10.37 3.65 0.23
CA GLY A 80 -9.92 5.01 -0.11
C GLY A 80 -8.43 5.07 -0.43
N VAL A 81 -7.60 4.36 0.33
CA VAL A 81 -6.15 4.26 0.08
C VAL A 81 -5.88 3.58 -1.26
N ILE A 82 -6.53 2.44 -1.53
CA ILE A 82 -6.39 1.72 -2.80
C ILE A 82 -6.76 2.64 -3.96
N HIS A 83 -7.90 3.32 -3.89
CA HIS A 83 -8.33 4.24 -4.95
C HIS A 83 -7.32 5.37 -5.18
N ARG A 84 -6.81 5.99 -4.12
CA ARG A 84 -5.88 7.15 -4.21
C ARG A 84 -4.48 6.76 -4.69
N VAL A 85 -3.97 5.60 -4.28
CA VAL A 85 -2.64 5.10 -4.66
C VAL A 85 -2.63 4.59 -6.10
N PHE A 86 -3.67 3.89 -6.54
CA PHE A 86 -3.73 3.33 -7.89
C PHE A 86 -4.43 4.24 -8.91
N GLN A 87 -4.75 5.48 -8.51
CA GLN A 87 -5.35 6.46 -9.43
C GLN A 87 -4.40 6.75 -10.59
N GLY A 88 -4.89 6.54 -11.82
CA GLY A 88 -4.12 6.82 -13.05
C GLY A 88 -3.12 5.72 -13.44
N VAL A 89 -3.05 4.61 -12.69
CA VAL A 89 -2.32 3.41 -13.11
C VAL A 89 -3.16 2.64 -14.14
N ASN A 90 -2.52 2.04 -15.15
CA ASN A 90 -3.23 1.29 -16.19
C ASN A 90 -3.95 0.08 -15.56
N PRO A 91 -5.30 0.02 -15.60
CA PRO A 91 -6.08 -1.04 -14.96
C PRO A 91 -5.80 -2.42 -15.58
N GLN A 92 -5.31 -2.49 -16.82
CA GLN A 92 -4.99 -3.77 -17.46
C GLN A 92 -3.82 -4.49 -16.78
N GLY A 93 -2.95 -3.76 -16.08
CA GLY A 93 -1.80 -4.34 -15.40
C GLY A 93 -1.93 -4.42 -13.87
N VAL A 94 -3.10 -4.11 -13.33
CA VAL A 94 -3.38 -4.17 -11.88
C VAL A 94 -4.62 -5.02 -11.63
N ARG A 95 -4.53 -5.96 -10.71
CA ARG A 95 -5.67 -6.75 -10.23
C ARG A 95 -5.93 -6.41 -8.78
N VAL A 96 -7.12 -5.88 -8.49
CA VAL A 96 -7.60 -5.66 -7.13
C VAL A 96 -8.48 -6.83 -6.74
N ALA A 97 -8.12 -7.53 -5.66
CA ALA A 97 -8.94 -8.58 -5.06
C ALA A 97 -9.43 -8.09 -3.70
N HIS A 98 -10.74 -8.09 -3.50
CA HIS A 98 -11.34 -7.75 -2.21
C HIS A 98 -11.67 -9.05 -1.46
N PHE A 99 -11.14 -9.20 -0.25
CA PHE A 99 -11.50 -10.30 0.63
C PHE A 99 -12.60 -9.84 1.58
N GLY A 100 -13.82 -10.28 1.32
CA GLY A 100 -14.99 -10.07 2.18
C GLY A 100 -15.24 -11.25 3.11
N VAL A 101 -16.45 -11.34 3.65
CA VAL A 101 -16.89 -12.52 4.40
C VAL A 101 -16.81 -13.75 3.48
N PRO A 102 -16.09 -14.83 3.87
CA PRO A 102 -15.95 -16.00 3.02
C PRO A 102 -17.30 -16.62 2.66
N THR A 103 -17.48 -17.00 1.39
CA THR A 103 -18.67 -17.75 0.96
C THR A 103 -18.70 -19.15 1.61
N PRO A 104 -19.85 -19.84 1.63
CA PRO A 104 -19.91 -21.21 2.12
C PRO A 104 -18.87 -22.14 1.49
N GLU A 105 -18.63 -22.01 0.18
CA GLU A 105 -17.65 -22.80 -0.57
C GLU A 105 -16.21 -22.49 -0.12
N GLU A 106 -15.86 -21.21 0.05
CA GLU A 106 -14.54 -20.79 0.54
C GLU A 106 -14.27 -21.31 1.95
N LYS A 107 -15.28 -21.35 2.83
CA LYS A 107 -15.16 -21.94 4.18
C LYS A 107 -14.81 -23.43 4.14
N THR A 108 -15.27 -24.16 3.12
CA THR A 108 -14.98 -25.59 2.98
C THR A 108 -13.60 -25.90 2.40
N MET A 109 -12.92 -24.93 1.77
CA MET A 109 -11.60 -25.12 1.18
C MET A 109 -10.45 -25.18 2.22
N THR A 110 -10.74 -25.07 3.52
CA THR A 110 -9.76 -24.96 4.61
C THR A 110 -8.93 -26.24 4.89
N ARG A 111 -9.00 -27.31 4.07
CA ARG A 111 -8.23 -28.56 4.30
C ARG A 111 -7.75 -29.27 3.04
N TYR A 112 -6.92 -28.62 2.22
CA TYR A 112 -6.03 -29.32 1.28
C TYR A 112 -4.71 -28.57 1.11
N HIS A 113 -3.88 -28.56 2.15
CA HIS A 113 -2.43 -28.44 2.05
C HIS A 113 -1.80 -29.26 3.18
#